data_AF-A0A8J6L6L1-F1
#
_entry.id   AF-A0A8J6L6L1-F1
#
_cell.length_a   1.000
_cell.length_b   1.000
_cell.length_c   1.000
_cell.angle_alpha   90.00
_cell.angle_beta   90.00
_cell.angle_gamma   90.00
#
_symmetry.space_group_name_H-M   'P 1'
#
loop_
_entity.id
_entity.type
_entity.pdbx_description
1 polymer ?
#
loop_
_entity_poly.entity_id
_entity_poly.type
_entity_poly.pdbx_seq_one_letter_code
_entity_poly.pdbx_strand_id
1 'polypeptide(L)'
;MNPLITGVFGAIAGAASVFGNTPLDVIKTRMQGLEAHKYQNTLDCGLQILKNEGPKAFYKGTVPRLGRVCLDVAIVFIIYDEVVKLLNKVWKTD
;
A
#
# COMPACT_ATOMS: atom_id res chain seq x y z
N MET A 1 -1.27 12.12 -27.01
CA MET A 1 -0.44 11.97 -25.80
C MET A 1 0.02 10.52 -25.76
N ASN A 2 1.33 10.24 -25.79
CA ASN A 2 1.83 8.87 -25.92
C ASN A 2 1.45 8.07 -24.65
N PRO A 3 0.73 6.93 -24.76
CA PRO A 3 0.27 6.15 -23.62
C PRO A 3 1.41 5.69 -22.70
N LEU A 4 2.63 5.52 -23.24
CA LEU A 4 3.82 5.18 -22.44
C LEU A 4 4.21 6.31 -21.50
N ILE A 5 4.15 7.57 -21.96
CA ILE A 5 4.53 8.73 -21.15
C ILE A 5 3.53 8.91 -20.00
N THR A 6 2.23 8.77 -20.28
CA THR A 6 1.19 8.81 -19.24
C THR A 6 1.35 7.67 -18.23
N GLY A 7 1.69 6.47 -18.70
CA GLY A 7 1.99 5.32 -17.84
C GLY A 7 3.18 5.56 -16.92
N VAL A 8 4.26 6.15 -17.42
CA VAL A 8 5.45 6.49 -16.63
C VAL A 8 5.14 7.57 -15.58
N PHE A 9 4.40 8.62 -15.94
CA PHE A 9 3.97 9.63 -14.96
C PHE A 9 3.06 9.04 -13.87
N GLY A 10 2.14 8.14 -14.23
CA GLY A 10 1.30 7.42 -13.29
C GLY A 10 2.12 6.53 -12.34
N ALA A 11 3.12 5.82 -12.87
CA ALA A 11 4.01 4.97 -12.07
C ALA A 11 4.85 5.79 -11.07
N ILE A 12 5.41 6.93 -11.51
CA ILE A 12 6.19 7.82 -10.65
C ILE A 12 5.31 8.43 -9.54
N ALA A 13 4.10 8.89 -9.89
CA ALA A 13 3.15 9.42 -8.93
C ALA A 13 2.74 8.35 -7.90
N GLY A 14 2.47 7.13 -8.35
CA GLY A 14 2.17 5.98 -7.49
C GLY A 14 3.33 5.64 -6.56
N ALA A 15 4.56 5.58 -7.08
CA ALA A 15 5.75 5.35 -6.27
C ALA A 15 5.92 6.43 -5.19
N ALA A 16 5.83 7.71 -5.58
CA ALA A 16 5.96 8.83 -4.64
C ALA A 16 4.91 8.78 -3.52
N SER A 17 3.65 8.44 -3.85
CA SER A 17 2.59 8.25 -2.87
C SER A 17 2.92 7.12 -1.89
N VAL A 18 3.36 5.96 -2.39
CA VAL A 18 3.73 4.82 -1.54
C VAL A 18 4.91 5.16 -0.64
N PHE A 19 5.95 5.81 -1.16
CA PHE A 19 7.10 6.24 -0.36
C PHE A 19 6.71 7.22 0.75
N GLY A 20 5.78 8.16 0.49
CA GLY A 20 5.26 9.07 1.51
C GLY A 20 4.40 8.38 2.58
N ASN A 21 3.60 7.39 2.19
CA ASN A 21 2.68 6.71 3.10
C ASN A 21 3.36 5.62 3.95
N THR A 22 4.39 4.98 3.41
CA THR A 22 5.12 3.88 4.06
C THR A 22 5.59 4.19 5.50
N PRO A 23 6.26 5.32 5.81
CA PRO A 23 6.71 5.60 7.17
C PRO A 23 5.54 5.73 8.17
N LEU A 24 4.42 6.33 7.76
CA LEU A 24 3.21 6.43 8.59
C LEU A 24 2.59 5.06 8.84
N ASP A 25 2.56 4.21 7.81
CA ASP A 25 2.02 2.85 7.94
C ASP A 25 2.91 1.96 8.84
N VAL A 26 4.23 2.14 8.82
CA VAL A 26 5.14 1.44 9.74
C VAL A 26 4.91 1.89 11.18
N ILE A 27 4.77 3.19 11.44
CA ILE A 27 4.46 3.68 12.79
C ILE A 27 3.12 3.11 13.27
N LYS A 28 2.09 3.15 12.41
CA LYS A 28 0.76 2.62 12.75
C LYS A 28 0.79 1.12 13.05
N THR A 29 1.46 0.32 12.22
CA THR A 29 1.55 -1.15 12.43
C THR A 29 2.35 -1.51 13.68
N ARG A 30 3.37 -0.73 14.05
CA ARG A 30 4.10 -0.90 15.33
C ARG A 30 3.24 -0.53 16.54
N MET A 31 2.47 0.56 16.45
CA MET A 31 1.54 0.97 17.50
C MET A 31 0.32 0.05 17.65
N GLN A 32 -0.09 -0.66 16.59
CA GLN A 32 -1.15 -1.67 16.64
C GLN A 32 -0.62 -3.09 16.90
N GLY A 33 0.71 -3.23 16.98
CA GLY A 33 1.36 -4.52 17.19
C GLY A 33 1.44 -4.93 18.65
N LEU A 34 2.04 -6.10 18.89
CA LEU A 34 2.21 -6.67 20.24
C LEU A 34 3.05 -5.79 21.16
N GLU A 35 3.96 -5.00 20.60
CA GLU A 35 4.86 -4.10 21.34
C GLU A 35 4.28 -2.69 21.53
N ALA A 36 2.99 -2.47 21.28
CA ALA A 36 2.32 -1.18 21.42
C ALA A 36 2.58 -0.51 22.78
N HIS A 37 2.65 -1.29 23.85
CA HIS A 37 2.88 -0.83 25.23
C HIS A 37 4.22 -0.11 25.43
N LYS A 38 5.19 -0.29 24.52
CA LYS A 38 6.49 0.41 24.57
C LYS A 38 6.42 1.84 24.05
N TYR A 39 5.35 2.22 23.36
CA TYR A 39 5.20 3.52 22.72
C TYR A 39 4.09 4.32 23.42
N GLN A 40 4.43 5.51 23.92
CA GLN A 40 3.43 6.36 24.59
C GLN A 40 2.61 7.16 23.58
N ASN A 41 3.23 7.58 22.47
CA ASN A 41 2.63 8.43 21.45
C ASN A 41 3.19 8.09 20.06
N THR A 42 2.45 8.44 19.00
CA THR A 42 2.89 8.26 17.59
C THR A 42 4.25 8.90 17.31
N LEU A 43 4.50 10.09 17.86
CA LEU A 43 5.76 10.81 17.70
C LEU A 43 6.92 10.15 18.44
N ASP A 44 6.64 9.60 19.64
CA ASP A 44 7.61 8.86 20.44
C ASP A 44 8.02 7.56 19.73
N CYS A 45 7.04 6.84 19.14
CA CYS A 45 7.31 5.68 18.30
C CYS A 45 8.21 6.02 17.10
N GLY A 46 7.90 7.11 16.38
CA GLY A 46 8.72 7.57 15.25
C GLY A 46 10.15 7.93 15.65
N LEU A 47 10.32 8.70 16.73
CA LEU A 47 11.65 9.07 17.25
C LEU A 47 12.45 7.87 17.72
N GLN A 48 11.79 6.92 18.39
CA GLN A 48 12.44 5.72 18.91
C GLN A 48 12.85 4.76 17.79
N ILE A 49 12.03 4.61 16.73
CA ILE A 49 12.42 3.88 15.51
C ILE A 49 13.63 4.55 14.85
N LEU A 50 13.60 5.88 14.71
CA LEU A 50 14.69 6.63 14.07
C LEU A 50 16.00 6.52 14.88
N LYS A 51 15.94 6.55 16.21
CA LYS A 51 17.10 6.50 17.09
C LYS A 51 17.67 5.09 17.25
N ASN A 52 16.82 4.06 17.32
CA ASN A 52 17.25 2.69 17.64
C ASN A 52 17.49 1.83 16.39
N GLU A 53 16.67 1.97 15.35
CA GLU A 53 16.77 1.14 14.13
C GLU A 53 17.23 1.95 12.90
N GLY A 54 17.18 3.29 12.98
CA GLY A 54 17.60 4.19 11.91
C GLY A 54 16.53 4.44 10.83
N PRO A 55 16.79 5.35 9.88
CA PRO A 55 15.81 5.76 8.87
C PRO A 55 15.44 4.64 7.87
N LYS A 56 16.29 3.62 7.70
CA LYS A 56 15.99 2.46 6.86
C LYS A 56 14.92 1.55 7.45
N ALA A 57 14.70 1.61 8.76
CA ALA A 57 13.68 0.81 9.43
C ALA A 57 12.26 1.16 8.98
N PHE A 58 12.00 2.42 8.62
CA PHE A 58 10.72 2.86 8.05
C PHE A 58 10.38 2.22 6.70
N TYR A 59 11.37 1.66 6.00
CA TYR A 59 11.17 0.97 4.72
C TYR A 59 11.39 -0.55 4.84
N LYS A 60 11.66 -1.04 6.05
CA LYS A 60 11.89 -2.47 6.31
C LYS A 60 10.53 -3.17 6.30
N GLY A 61 10.25 -3.90 5.21
CA GLY A 61 8.95 -4.57 4.99
C GLY A 61 8.12 -3.98 3.84
N THR A 62 8.60 -2.92 3.18
CA THR A 62 7.91 -2.33 2.02
C THR A 62 7.80 -3.30 0.85
N VAL A 63 8.81 -4.14 0.61
CA VAL A 63 8.82 -5.14 -0.48
C VAL A 63 7.70 -6.18 -0.33
N PRO A 64 7.59 -6.94 0.79
CA PRO A 64 6.49 -7.88 0.96
C PRO A 64 5.12 -7.19 1.01
N ARG A 65 5.04 -5.95 1.53
CA ARG A 65 3.81 -5.16 1.51
C ARG A 65 3.38 -4.80 0.08
N LEU A 66 4.31 -4.31 -0.74
CA LEU A 66 4.06 -3.97 -2.13
C LEU A 66 3.60 -5.21 -2.90
N GLY A 67 4.29 -6.35 -2.71
CA GLY A 67 3.89 -7.64 -3.29
C GLY A 67 2.45 -8.02 -2.92
N ARG A 68 2.09 -7.91 -1.64
CA ARG A 68 0.70 -8.15 -1.19
C ARG A 68 -0.30 -7.22 -1.87
N VAL A 69 -0.02 -5.91 -1.94
CA VAL A 69 -0.91 -4.93 -2.57
C VAL A 69 -1.07 -5.19 -4.07
N CYS A 70 0.01 -5.50 -4.78
CA CYS A 70 -0.06 -5.83 -6.20
C CYS A 70 -0.90 -7.07 -6.45
N LEU A 71 -0.76 -8.12 -5.63
CA LEU A 71 -1.56 -9.33 -5.73
C LEU A 71 -3.03 -9.06 -5.41
N ASP A 72 -3.31 -8.28 -4.36
CA ASP A 72 -4.66 -7.89 -3.96
C ASP A 72 -5.39 -7.17 -5.10
N VAL A 73 -4.75 -6.15 -5.68
CA VAL A 73 -5.30 -5.39 -6.82
C VAL A 73 -5.52 -6.30 -8.04
N ALA A 74 -4.58 -7.20 -8.34
CA ALA A 74 -4.71 -8.12 -9.46
C ALA A 74 -5.92 -9.06 -9.29
N ILE A 75 -6.09 -9.65 -8.10
CA ILE A 75 -7.20 -10.56 -7.80
C ILE A 75 -8.54 -9.83 -7.89
N VAL A 76 -8.62 -8.63 -7.30
CA VAL A 76 -9.85 -7.81 -7.35
C VAL A 76 -10.25 -7.49 -8.79
N PHE A 77 -9.28 -7.14 -9.64
CA PHE A 77 -9.57 -6.81 -11.05
C PHE A 77 -10.07 -8.03 -11.83
N ILE A 78 -9.47 -9.21 -11.60
CA ILE A 78 -9.91 -10.47 -12.22
C ILE A 78 -11.34 -10.81 -11.79
N ILE A 79 -11.64 -10.74 -10.50
CA ILE A 79 -12.97 -11.04 -9.97
C ILE A 79 -14.00 -10.04 -10.52
N TYR A 80 -13.64 -8.76 -10.56
CA TYR A 80 -14.50 -7.72 -11.10
C TYR A 80 -14.89 -7.99 -12.56
N ASP A 81 -13.92 -8.29 -13.42
CA ASP A 81 -14.17 -8.62 -14.83
C ASP A 81 -15.10 -9.83 -14.98
N GLU A 82 -14.88 -10.89 -14.20
CA GLU A 82 -15.73 -12.08 -14.24
C GLU A 82 -17.15 -11.81 -13.73
N VAL A 83 -17.29 -11.02 -12.65
CA VAL A 83 -18.60 -10.61 -12.12
C VAL A 83 -19.35 -9.74 -13.12
N VAL A 84 -18.67 -8.78 -13.76
CA VAL A 84 -19.28 -7.90 -14.77
C VAL A 84 -19.72 -8.70 -16.00
N LYS A 85 -18.91 -9.65 -16.48
CA LYS A 85 -19.31 -10.56 -17.58
C LYS A 85 -20.53 -11.38 -17.21
N LEU A 86 -20.58 -11.92 -16.00
CA LEU A 86 -21.70 -12.72 -15.51
C LEU A 86 -22.97 -11.86 -15.39
N LEU A 87 -22.84 -10.66 -14.83
CA LEU A 87 -23.93 -9.71 -14.67
C LEU A 87 -24.51 -9.26 -16.02
N ASN A 88 -23.66 -8.92 -16.99
CA ASN A 88 -24.12 -8.57 -18.35
C ASN A 88 -24.79 -9.72 -19.08
N LYS A 89 -24.45 -10.97 -18.74
CA LYS A 89 -25.09 -12.16 -19.31
C LYS A 89 -26.47 -12.43 -18.69
N VAL A 90 -26.62 -12.16 -17.39
CA VAL A 90 -27.87 -12.38 -16.63
C VAL A 90 -28.84 -11.21 -16.82
N TRP A 91 -28.33 -9.98 -16.85
CA TRP A 91 -29.10 -8.77 -17.03
C TRP A 91 -28.82 -8.21 -18.43
N LYS A 92 -29.38 -8.87 -19.45
CA LYS A 92 -29.56 -8.21 -20.75
C LYS A 92 -30.62 -7.14 -20.59
N THR A 93 -30.18 -5.89 -20.42
CA THR A 93 -31.05 -4.76 -20.76
C THR A 93 -31.16 -4.77 -22.28
N ASP A 94 -32.37 -5.00 -22.79
CA ASP A 94 -32.70 -4.81 -24.22
C ASP A 94 -32.32 -3.42 -24.72
#